data_AF-A0A0F9CX16-F1
#
_entry.id   AF-A0A0F9CX16-F1
#
_cell.length_a   1.000
_cell.length_b   1.000
_cell.length_c   1.000
_cell.angle_alpha   90.00
_cell.angle_beta   90.00
_cell.angle_gamma   90.00
#
_symmetry.space_group_name_H-M   'P 1'
#
loop_
_entity.id
_entity.type
_entity.pdbx_description
1 polymer ?
#
loop_
_entity_poly.entity_id
_entity_poly.type
_entity_poly.pdbx_seq_one_letter_code
_entity_poly.pdbx_strand_id
1 'polypeptide(L)' 'MLNDRQKGIIAMMKKDRLPAIPPDDFKGSVANWHYALQEIGIWNGKDPSEIMDIMISGADYNFLLRICEDN' A
#
# COMPACT_ATOMS: atom_id res chain seq x y z
N MET A 1 9.41 18.84 -21.25
CA MET A 1 8.35 19.36 -20.35
C MET A 1 7.11 18.49 -20.52
N LEU A 2 6.45 18.09 -19.43
CA LEU A 2 5.21 17.30 -19.49
C LEU A 2 4.01 18.20 -19.86
N ASN A 3 3.09 17.70 -20.67
CA ASN A 3 1.85 18.40 -21.00
C ASN A 3 0.78 18.22 -19.89
N ASP A 4 -0.29 19.02 -19.95
CA ASP A 4 -1.27 19.06 -18.86
C ASP A 4 -2.07 17.76 -18.72
N ARG A 5 -2.24 17.00 -19.80
CA ARG A 5 -2.83 15.65 -19.76
C ARG A 5 -1.93 14.68 -18.99
N GLN A 6 -0.62 14.71 -19.23
CA GLN A 6 0.36 13.89 -18.51
C GLN A 6 0.44 14.26 -17.04
N LYS A 7 0.41 15.57 -16.71
CA LYS A 7 0.34 16.04 -15.32
C LYS A 7 -0.93 15.57 -14.62
N GLY A 8 -2.08 15.61 -15.30
CA GLY A 8 -3.36 15.13 -14.76
C GLY A 8 -3.36 13.62 -14.46
N ILE A 9 -2.81 12.81 -15.35
CA ILE A 9 -2.67 11.35 -15.14
C ILE A 9 -1.73 11.07 -13.96
N ILE A 10 -0.57 11.75 -13.90
CA ILE A 10 0.38 11.57 -12.78
C ILE A 10 -0.24 12.03 -11.45
N ALA A 11 -1.00 13.12 -11.45
CA ALA A 11 -1.70 13.60 -10.26
C ALA A 11 -2.77 12.60 -9.80
N MET A 12 -3.53 12.01 -10.72
CA MET A 12 -4.53 10.98 -10.41
C MET A 12 -3.86 9.70 -9.89
N MET A 13 -2.79 9.22 -10.55
CA MET A 13 -2.00 8.07 -10.08
C MET A 13 -1.31 8.29 -8.74
N LYS A 14 -1.03 9.55 -8.36
CA LYS A 14 -0.55 9.92 -7.02
C LYS A 14 -1.69 10.01 -6.00
N LYS A 15 -2.88 10.42 -6.42
CA LYS A 15 -4.07 10.55 -5.57
C LYS A 15 -4.62 9.20 -5.12
N ASP A 16 -4.43 8.16 -5.94
CA ASP A 16 -4.84 6.78 -5.63
C ASP A 16 -3.76 5.99 -4.88
N ARG A 17 -2.73 6.66 -4.34
CA ARG A 17 -1.73 6.00 -3.49
C ARG A 17 -2.06 6.14 -2.02
N LEU A 18 -2.03 5.01 -1.33
CA LEU A 18 -2.26 4.88 0.09
C LEU A 18 -0.96 4.44 0.77
N PRO A 19 -0.74 4.81 2.04
CA PRO A 19 0.42 4.31 2.79
C PRO A 19 0.34 2.79 2.88
N ALA A 20 1.48 2.09 2.90
CA ALA A 20 1.53 0.64 3.12
C ALA A 20 1.25 0.23 4.57
N ILE A 21 0.50 1.05 5.31
CA ILE A 21 0.16 0.86 6.73
C ILE A 21 -1.34 0.49 6.78
N PRO A 22 -1.73 -0.53 7.58
CA PRO A 22 -3.13 -0.88 7.74
C PRO A 22 -3.91 0.31 8.35
N PRO A 23 -5.23 0.40 8.13
CA PRO A 23 -6.04 1.46 8.71
C PRO A 23 -6.18 1.29 10.23
N ASP A 24 -6.55 2.35 10.94
CA ASP A 24 -6.69 2.30 12.40
C ASP A 24 -7.76 1.31 12.89
N ASP A 25 -8.77 1.04 12.05
CA ASP A 25 -9.87 0.11 12.34
C ASP A 25 -9.64 -1.31 11.80
N PHE A 26 -8.43 -1.61 11.33
CA PHE A 26 -8.04 -2.91 10.80
C PHE A 26 -8.35 -4.05 11.77
N LYS A 27 -9.00 -5.11 11.25
CA LYS A 27 -9.44 -6.26 12.05
C LYS A 27 -8.39 -7.36 12.19
N GLY A 28 -7.42 -7.39 11.27
CA GLY A 28 -6.30 -8.34 11.31
C GLY A 28 -5.19 -7.94 12.27
N SER A 29 -4.09 -8.70 12.26
CA SER A 29 -2.87 -8.32 12.99
C SER A 29 -1.91 -7.55 12.09
N VAL A 30 -1.22 -6.55 12.65
CA VAL A 30 -0.15 -5.81 11.93
C VAL A 30 0.93 -6.76 11.42
N ALA A 31 1.20 -7.86 12.13
CA ALA A 31 2.11 -8.91 11.67
C ALA A 31 1.61 -9.57 10.38
N ASN A 32 0.34 -9.95 10.28
CA ASN A 32 -0.24 -10.53 9.06
C ASN A 32 -0.16 -9.55 7.89
N TRP A 33 -0.42 -8.27 8.13
CA TRP A 33 -0.26 -7.22 7.12
C TRP A 33 1.18 -7.13 6.60
N HIS A 34 2.16 -7.13 7.50
CA HIS A 34 3.57 -7.12 7.15
C HIS A 34 4.01 -8.36 6.37
N TYR A 35 3.53 -9.54 6.73
CA TYR A 35 3.77 -10.76 5.96
C TYR A 35 3.16 -10.66 4.56
N ALA A 36 1.92 -10.19 4.46
CA ALA A 36 1.25 -10.04 3.18
C ALA A 36 2.00 -9.06 2.24
N LEU A 37 2.50 -7.94 2.77
CA LEU A 37 3.37 -7.01 2.01
C LEU A 37 4.64 -7.67 1.48
N GLN A 38 5.23 -8.59 2.26
CA GLN A 38 6.42 -9.35 1.84
C GLN A 38 6.08 -10.39 0.78
N GLU A 39 4.99 -11.13 0.95
CA GLU A 39 4.57 -12.17 0.01
C GLU A 39 4.28 -11.62 -1.38
N ILE A 40 3.70 -10.41 -1.48
CA ILE A 40 3.43 -9.76 -2.77
C ILE A 40 4.61 -8.89 -3.27
N GLY A 41 5.74 -8.88 -2.54
CA GLY A 41 6.97 -8.21 -2.96
C GLY A 41 6.94 -6.67 -2.86
N ILE A 42 6.02 -6.09 -2.10
CA ILE A 42 5.97 -4.64 -1.85
C ILE A 42 7.05 -4.23 -0.84
N TRP A 43 7.30 -5.07 0.17
CA TRP A 43 8.32 -4.83 1.19
C TRP A 43 9.25 -6.04 1.31
N ASN A 44 10.54 -5.80 1.58
CA ASN A 44 11.55 -6.86 1.63
C ASN A 44 11.75 -7.45 3.04
N GLY A 45 11.08 -6.91 4.06
CA GLY A 45 11.16 -7.39 5.44
C GLY A 45 12.41 -6.98 6.23
N LYS A 46 13.32 -6.17 5.67
CA LYS A 46 14.62 -5.88 6.28
C LYS A 46 14.58 -4.73 7.28
N ASP A 47 13.84 -3.68 6.96
CA ASP A 47 13.71 -2.50 7.82
C ASP A 47 12.24 -2.09 7.95
N PRO A 48 11.63 -2.24 9.16
CA PRO A 48 10.25 -1.85 9.40
C PRO A 48 10.00 -0.34 9.22
N SER A 49 11.03 0.50 9.36
CA SER A 49 10.87 1.96 9.17
C SER A 49 10.59 2.32 7.71
N GLU A 50 11.07 1.52 6.76
CA GLU A 50 10.79 1.71 5.32
C GLU A 50 9.29 1.62 5.01
N ILE A 51 8.50 0.87 5.79
CA ILE A 51 7.06 0.71 5.58
C ILE A 51 6.34 2.06 5.60
N MET A 52 6.79 2.98 6.46
CA MET A 52 6.16 4.30 6.59
C MET A 52 6.35 5.18 5.35
N ASP A 53 7.36 4.88 4.53
CA ASP A 53 7.67 5.63 3.31
C ASP A 53 7.09 4.97 2.04
N ILE A 54 6.54 3.74 2.16
CA ILE A 54 5.98 3.01 1.02
C ILE A 54 4.55 3.48 0.75
N MET A 55 4.30 3.86 -0.51
CA MET A 55 2.99 4.25 -1.02
C MET A 55 2.53 3.28 -2.10
N ILE A 56 1.44 2.55 -1.85
CA ILE A 56 0.90 1.48 -2.69
C ILE A 56 -0.38 1.92 -3.42
N SER A 57 -0.79 1.19 -4.47
CA SER A 57 -2.05 1.51 -5.15
C SER A 57 -3.25 1.16 -4.27
N GLY A 58 -4.39 1.84 -4.47
CA GLY A 58 -5.65 1.45 -3.82
C GLY A 58 -6.08 0.01 -4.11
N ALA A 59 -5.69 -0.55 -5.27
CA ALA A 59 -5.96 -1.95 -5.58
C ALA A 59 -5.16 -2.90 -4.69
N ASP A 60 -3.85 -2.65 -4.51
CA ASP A 60 -3.00 -3.44 -3.61
C ASP A 60 -3.46 -3.30 -2.16
N TYR A 61 -3.84 -2.08 -1.75
CA TYR A 61 -4.35 -1.82 -0.40
C TYR A 61 -5.62 -2.62 -0.09
N ASN A 62 -6.61 -2.58 -0.99
CA ASN A 62 -7.85 -3.34 -0.84
C ASN A 62 -7.61 -4.85 -0.91
N PHE A 63 -6.65 -5.29 -1.72
CA PHE A 63 -6.24 -6.69 -1.76
C PHE A 63 -5.65 -7.14 -0.41
N LEU A 64 -4.73 -6.37 0.17
CA LEU A 64 -4.14 -6.61 1.48
C LEU A 64 -5.19 -6.67 2.60
N LEU A 65 -6.13 -5.71 2.63
CA LEU A 65 -7.24 -5.71 3.58
C LEU A 65 -8.01 -7.02 3.52
N ARG A 66 -8.41 -7.43 2.32
CA ARG A 66 -9.20 -8.65 2.11
C ARG A 66 -8.47 -9.89 2.62
N ILE A 67 -7.20 -10.09 2.24
CA ILE A 67 -6.47 -11.30 2.64
C ILE A 67 -6.12 -11.33 4.14
N CYS A 68 -6.02 -10.17 4.79
CA CYS A 68 -5.68 -10.11 6.20
C CYS A 68 -6.89 -10.08 7.15
N GLU A 69 -8.07 -9.64 6.70
CA GLU A 69 -9.29 -9.56 7.52
C GLU A 69 -10.28 -10.71 7.27
N ASP A 70 -10.26 -11.35 6.09
CA ASP A 70 -11.16 -12.48 5.79
C ASP A 70 -10.65 -13.84 6.35
N ASN A 71 -9.58 -13.84 7.15
CA ASN A 71 -8.99 -15.03 7.83
C ASN A 71 -9.37 -15.07 9.31
#